data_AF-A0A3S0U524-F1
#
_entry.id   AF-A0A3S0U524-F1
#
_cell.length_a   1.000
_cell.length_b   1.000
_cell.length_c   1.000
_cell.angle_alpha   90.00
_cell.angle_beta   90.00
_cell.angle_gamma   90.00
#
_symmetry.space_group_name_H-M   'P 1'
#
loop_
_entity.id
_entity.type
_entity.pdbx_description
1 polymer ?
#
loop_
_entity_poly.entity_id
_entity_poly.type
_entity_poly.pdbx_seq_one_letter_code
_entity_poly.pdbx_strand_id
1 'polypeptide(L)'
;MNGSRAATAADSNGNISARRDPGTVRRVGHRETGYSASAVDAAIERFDDALARWAEDPAVETMGAAEVRQVTFERERGGYDPHDVDDLLDAYEDRFAEAEKVAYCRREGDQAWHEHSAALADLVMGRLTRERGNRFRRPAHRRVEGYFVGDVDDLCDRLEEYFRTESHVEPSVIRRSSFRTATRKHAYDEVQVDAFLDTAIQLIQALR
;
A
#
# COMPACT_ATOMS: atom_id res chain seq x y z
N MET A 1 52.02 27.11 8.26
CA MET A 1 51.83 25.65 8.28
C MET A 1 50.34 25.37 8.22
N ASN A 2 50.02 24.41 7.36
CA ASN A 2 48.71 24.05 6.82
C ASN A 2 47.83 23.34 7.86
N GLY A 3 46.50 23.49 7.79
CA GLY A 3 45.59 22.78 8.69
C GLY A 3 44.12 23.16 8.55
N SER A 4 43.54 22.85 7.38
CA SER A 4 42.12 22.97 7.04
C SER A 4 41.17 22.04 7.80
N ARG A 5 39.86 22.32 7.61
CA ARG A 5 38.65 21.49 7.78
C ARG A 5 37.99 21.50 9.17
N ALA A 6 36.68 21.45 9.31
CA ALA A 6 35.53 21.66 8.43
C ALA A 6 34.29 21.70 9.34
N ALA A 7 33.26 22.44 8.93
CA ALA A 7 31.91 22.27 9.45
C ALA A 7 31.37 20.88 9.10
N THR A 8 30.63 20.25 10.01
CA THR A 8 29.74 19.10 9.75
C THR A 8 28.62 19.23 10.80
N ALA A 9 27.52 19.87 10.44
CA ALA A 9 26.34 19.26 9.80
C ALA A 9 25.48 18.52 10.83
N ALA A 10 24.23 18.98 10.90
CA ALA A 10 23.10 18.25 11.44
C ALA A 10 23.09 16.82 10.90
N ASP A 11 22.80 15.85 11.76
CA ASP A 11 21.78 14.84 11.49
C ASP A 11 21.74 13.84 12.64
N SER A 12 20.58 13.76 13.27
CA SER A 12 20.16 12.56 14.00
C SER A 12 18.64 12.47 13.86
N ASN A 13 18.20 12.50 12.59
CA ASN A 13 16.87 12.07 12.22
C ASN A 13 16.89 10.54 12.23
N GLY A 14 16.64 9.98 13.41
CA GLY A 14 16.68 8.55 13.67
C GLY A 14 15.41 8.10 14.34
N ASN A 15 14.25 8.36 13.72
CA ASN A 15 13.06 7.56 14.01
C ASN A 15 12.88 6.58 12.85
N ILE A 16 13.78 5.60 12.81
CA ILE A 16 13.62 4.36 12.08
C ILE A 16 12.25 3.83 12.48
N SER A 17 11.35 3.69 11.49
CA SER A 17 10.04 3.07 11.63
C SER A 17 10.18 1.81 12.48
N ALA A 18 9.88 1.97 13.77
CA ALA A 18 9.92 0.88 14.72
C ALA A 18 8.92 -0.13 14.17
N ARG A 19 9.43 -1.31 13.80
CA ARG A 19 8.65 -2.51 13.50
C ARG A 19 7.55 -2.58 14.53
N ARG A 20 6.35 -2.12 14.15
CA ARG A 20 5.23 -2.02 15.06
C ARG A 20 4.80 -3.46 15.26
N ASP A 21 5.26 -4.04 16.36
CA ASP A 21 4.70 -5.28 16.87
C ASP A 21 3.18 -5.06 16.89
N PRO A 22 2.37 -5.89 16.21
CA PRO A 22 0.92 -5.77 16.25
C PRO A 22 0.47 -5.61 17.70
N GLY A 23 0.13 -4.37 18.08
CA GLY A 23 -0.47 -4.11 19.37
C GLY A 23 -1.72 -4.99 19.46
N THR A 24 -2.06 -5.42 20.68
CA THR A 24 -3.30 -6.15 20.92
C THR A 24 -4.47 -5.44 20.24
N VAL A 25 -5.07 -6.09 19.23
CA VAL A 25 -6.21 -5.54 18.49
C VAL A 25 -7.35 -5.32 19.48
N ARG A 26 -7.77 -4.07 19.68
CA ARG A 26 -8.82 -3.76 20.64
C ARG A 26 -10.16 -4.25 20.11
N ARG A 27 -11.08 -4.53 21.03
CA ARG A 27 -12.50 -4.78 20.70
C ARG A 27 -13.30 -3.50 20.87
N VAL A 28 -14.30 -3.33 20.01
CA VAL A 28 -15.28 -2.25 20.16
C VAL A 28 -16.24 -2.55 21.32
N GLY A 29 -17.04 -1.58 21.74
CA GLY A 29 -18.05 -1.79 22.77
C GLY A 29 -19.05 -2.89 22.37
N HIS A 30 -19.61 -3.60 23.35
CA HIS A 30 -20.55 -4.71 23.12
C HIS A 30 -21.78 -4.35 22.25
N ARG A 31 -22.14 -3.06 22.16
CA ARG A 31 -23.27 -2.59 21.34
C ARG A 31 -22.84 -2.03 19.98
N GLU A 32 -21.55 -1.85 19.79
CA GLU A 32 -20.93 -1.35 18.56
C GLU A 32 -20.57 -2.53 17.66
N THR A 33 -20.43 -2.26 16.37
CA THR A 33 -20.14 -3.26 15.36
C THR A 33 -18.69 -3.11 14.90
N GLY A 34 -17.89 -4.14 15.12
CA GLY A 34 -16.50 -4.26 14.66
C GLY A 34 -16.36 -5.35 13.60
N TYR A 35 -15.14 -5.68 13.22
CA TYR A 35 -14.86 -6.84 12.38
C TYR A 35 -14.96 -8.15 13.15
N SER A 36 -15.35 -9.23 12.47
CA SER A 36 -15.53 -10.53 13.10
C SER A 36 -14.21 -11.02 13.70
N ALA A 37 -14.20 -11.24 15.01
CA ALA A 37 -12.97 -11.59 15.70
C ALA A 37 -12.41 -12.93 15.22
N SER A 38 -13.28 -13.93 15.05
CA SER A 38 -12.86 -15.23 14.51
C SER A 38 -12.33 -15.14 13.08
N ALA A 39 -12.89 -14.26 12.24
CA ALA A 39 -12.42 -14.10 10.86
C ALA A 39 -11.04 -13.41 10.81
N VAL A 40 -10.83 -12.41 11.67
CA VAL A 40 -9.54 -11.72 11.83
C VAL A 40 -8.48 -12.67 12.40
N ASP A 41 -8.79 -13.37 13.48
CA ASP A 41 -7.86 -14.32 14.11
C ASP A 41 -7.43 -15.41 13.11
N ALA A 42 -8.38 -15.98 12.34
CA ALA A 42 -8.07 -16.97 11.30
C ALA A 42 -7.28 -16.40 10.12
N ALA A 43 -7.39 -15.10 9.83
CA ALA A 43 -6.57 -14.44 8.82
C ALA A 43 -5.14 -14.24 9.31
N ILE A 44 -4.96 -13.82 10.57
CA ILE A 44 -3.66 -13.68 11.22
C ILE A 44 -2.90 -15.01 11.21
N GLU A 45 -3.55 -16.10 11.63
CA GLU A 45 -2.94 -17.44 11.62
C GLU A 45 -2.46 -17.81 10.21
N ARG A 46 -3.29 -17.57 9.19
CA ARG A 46 -2.93 -17.83 7.78
C ARG A 46 -1.75 -16.97 7.31
N PHE A 47 -1.69 -15.70 7.72
CA PHE A 47 -0.62 -14.79 7.36
C PHE A 47 0.71 -15.20 7.99
N ASP A 48 0.69 -15.58 9.27
CA ASP A 48 1.89 -16.05 9.97
C ASP A 48 2.41 -17.36 9.34
N ASP A 49 1.51 -18.30 9.00
CA ASP A 49 1.87 -19.54 8.31
C ASP A 49 2.50 -19.28 6.93
N ALA A 50 1.94 -18.35 6.15
CA ALA A 50 2.47 -18.01 4.83
C ALA A 50 3.83 -17.30 4.94
N LEU A 51 4.01 -16.37 5.89
CA LEU A 51 5.31 -15.74 6.14
C LEU A 51 6.36 -16.73 6.61
N ALA A 52 5.99 -17.71 7.45
CA ALA A 52 6.89 -18.79 7.85
C ALA A 52 7.37 -19.59 6.63
N ARG A 53 6.47 -19.93 5.69
CA ARG A 53 6.82 -20.61 4.44
C ARG A 53 7.76 -19.79 3.56
N TRP A 54 7.51 -18.48 3.41
CA TRP A 54 8.43 -17.58 2.68
C TRP A 54 9.83 -17.53 3.30
N ALA A 55 9.91 -17.60 4.64
CA ALA A 55 11.19 -17.60 5.34
C ALA A 55 11.98 -18.90 5.12
N GLU A 56 11.29 -20.04 5.01
CA GLU A 56 11.88 -21.35 4.73
C GLU A 56 12.30 -21.50 3.26
N ASP A 57 11.39 -21.19 2.33
CA ASP A 57 11.62 -21.30 0.89
C ASP A 57 11.07 -20.07 0.14
N PRO A 58 11.93 -19.15 -0.31
CA PRO A 58 11.53 -17.98 -1.09
C PRO A 58 11.00 -18.31 -2.50
N ALA A 59 11.05 -19.57 -2.93
CA ALA A 59 10.46 -20.00 -4.20
C ALA A 59 9.06 -20.61 -4.03
N VAL A 60 8.56 -20.72 -2.79
CA VAL A 60 7.23 -21.30 -2.54
C VAL A 60 6.13 -20.42 -3.13
N GLU A 61 5.21 -21.02 -3.87
CA GLU A 61 3.97 -20.35 -4.26
C GLU A 61 3.02 -20.32 -3.06
N THR A 62 2.89 -19.16 -2.43
CA THR A 62 1.97 -18.92 -1.32
C THR A 62 1.43 -17.49 -1.37
N MET A 63 0.68 -17.11 -0.35
CA MET A 63 0.05 -15.79 -0.25
C MET A 63 1.08 -14.64 -0.34
N GLY A 64 0.72 -13.57 -1.05
CA GLY A 64 1.52 -12.36 -1.22
C GLY A 64 0.90 -11.08 -0.66
N ALA A 65 1.60 -9.95 -0.80
CA ALA A 65 1.17 -8.65 -0.28
C ALA A 65 -0.17 -8.18 -0.90
N ALA A 66 -0.36 -8.45 -2.19
CA ALA A 66 -1.59 -8.09 -2.90
C ALA A 66 -2.83 -8.83 -2.34
N GLU A 67 -2.68 -10.08 -1.90
CA GLU A 67 -3.79 -10.84 -1.34
C GLU A 67 -4.16 -10.35 0.06
N VAL A 68 -3.18 -9.94 0.89
CA VAL A 68 -3.45 -9.32 2.20
C VAL A 68 -4.32 -8.07 2.04
N ARG A 69 -4.00 -7.22 1.06
CA ARG A 69 -4.74 -5.98 0.77
C ARG A 69 -6.20 -6.22 0.38
N GLN A 70 -6.50 -7.35 -0.23
CA GLN A 70 -7.83 -7.72 -0.71
C GLN A 70 -8.68 -8.42 0.35
N VAL A 71 -8.12 -8.72 1.53
CA VAL A 71 -8.87 -9.36 2.61
C VAL A 71 -9.95 -8.41 3.12
N THR A 72 -11.15 -8.95 3.28
CA THR A 72 -12.30 -8.26 3.86
C THR A 72 -12.87 -9.08 5.00
N PHE A 73 -13.44 -8.40 5.98
CA PHE A 73 -14.04 -9.04 7.14
C PHE A 73 -15.53 -8.73 7.25
N GLU A 74 -16.30 -9.76 7.58
CA GLU A 74 -17.66 -9.58 8.03
C GLU A 74 -17.69 -8.78 9.33
N ARG A 75 -18.84 -8.18 9.61
CA ARG A 75 -19.05 -7.29 10.76
C ARG A 75 -19.88 -7.96 11.84
N GLU A 76 -19.46 -7.85 13.09
CA GLU A 76 -20.17 -8.42 14.25
C GLU A 76 -20.20 -7.46 15.45
N ARG A 77 -21.16 -7.66 16.37
CA ARG A 77 -21.25 -6.85 17.59
C ARG A 77 -20.15 -7.22 18.57
N GLY A 78 -19.44 -6.23 19.12
CA GLY A 78 -18.31 -6.48 20.02
C GLY A 78 -17.10 -7.13 19.34
N GLY A 79 -17.04 -7.05 18.01
CA GLY A 79 -15.90 -7.49 17.21
C GLY A 79 -14.65 -6.63 17.44
N TYR A 80 -13.60 -6.87 16.65
CA TYR A 80 -12.40 -6.05 16.68
C TYR A 80 -12.63 -4.65 16.11
N ASP A 81 -11.92 -3.68 16.66
CA ASP A 81 -11.88 -2.30 16.20
C ASP A 81 -11.36 -2.26 14.76
N PRO A 82 -12.14 -1.77 13.78
CA PRO A 82 -11.72 -1.74 12.39
C PRO A 82 -10.42 -0.98 12.16
N HIS A 83 -10.16 0.10 12.90
CA HIS A 83 -8.93 0.87 12.73
C HIS A 83 -7.70 0.07 13.20
N ASP A 84 -7.81 -0.66 14.32
CA ASP A 84 -6.71 -1.49 14.80
C ASP A 84 -6.44 -2.67 13.86
N VAL A 85 -7.49 -3.24 13.26
CA VAL A 85 -7.36 -4.32 12.27
C VAL A 85 -6.75 -3.79 10.98
N ASP A 86 -7.18 -2.62 10.49
CA ASP A 86 -6.62 -2.02 9.27
C ASP A 86 -5.14 -1.68 9.46
N ASP A 87 -4.75 -1.10 10.60
CA ASP A 87 -3.34 -0.86 10.98
C ASP A 87 -2.54 -2.18 11.05
N LEU A 88 -3.17 -3.27 11.47
CA LEU A 88 -2.54 -4.60 11.51
C LEU A 88 -2.37 -5.18 10.11
N LEU A 89 -3.39 -5.10 9.25
CA LEU A 89 -3.30 -5.52 7.85
C LEU A 89 -2.21 -4.75 7.12
N ASP A 90 -2.07 -3.44 7.37
CA ASP A 90 -1.00 -2.60 6.84
C ASP A 90 0.39 -3.15 7.22
N ALA A 91 0.57 -3.56 8.48
CA ALA A 91 1.82 -4.14 8.96
C ALA A 91 2.11 -5.52 8.36
N TYR A 92 1.09 -6.36 8.17
CA TYR A 92 1.25 -7.63 7.46
C TYR A 92 1.60 -7.42 5.99
N GLU A 93 0.91 -6.52 5.30
CA GLU A 93 1.18 -6.22 3.89
C GLU A 93 2.64 -5.79 3.68
N ASP A 94 3.18 -4.96 4.57
CA ASP A 94 4.58 -4.52 4.51
C ASP A 94 5.56 -5.68 4.79
N ARG A 95 5.23 -6.62 5.70
CA ARG A 95 6.03 -7.84 5.93
C ARG A 95 6.05 -8.76 4.73
N PHE A 96 4.91 -8.93 4.05
CA PHE A 96 4.84 -9.72 2.82
C PHE A 96 5.61 -9.07 1.69
N ALA A 97 5.48 -7.75 1.50
CA ALA A 97 6.21 -7.04 0.46
C ALA A 97 7.74 -7.16 0.64
N GLU A 98 8.23 -7.10 1.88
CA GLU A 98 9.65 -7.34 2.18
C GLU A 98 10.06 -8.79 1.89
N ALA A 99 9.22 -9.78 2.25
CA ALA A 99 9.50 -11.18 1.93
C ALA A 99 9.56 -11.44 0.41
N GLU A 100 8.62 -10.85 -0.34
CA GLU A 100 8.57 -10.90 -1.81
C GLU A 100 9.82 -10.26 -2.44
N LYS A 101 10.24 -9.09 -1.94
CA LYS A 101 11.48 -8.41 -2.36
C LYS A 101 12.70 -9.29 -2.12
N VAL A 102 12.87 -9.82 -0.92
CA VAL A 102 13.98 -10.72 -0.57
C VAL A 102 14.01 -11.94 -1.49
N ALA A 103 12.85 -12.54 -1.76
CA ALA A 103 12.74 -13.66 -2.68
C ALA A 103 13.09 -13.31 -4.12
N TYR A 104 12.61 -12.17 -4.61
CA TYR A 104 12.90 -11.67 -5.94
C TYR A 104 14.40 -11.42 -6.10
N CYS A 105 15.03 -10.69 -5.17
CA CYS A 105 16.48 -10.45 -5.17
C CYS A 105 17.28 -11.75 -5.11
N ARG A 106 16.86 -12.75 -4.33
CA ARG A 106 17.55 -14.06 -4.27
C ARG A 106 17.50 -14.81 -5.61
N ARG A 107 16.41 -14.66 -6.37
CA ARG A 107 16.20 -15.38 -7.63
C ARG A 107 16.81 -14.66 -8.83
N GLU A 108 16.60 -13.35 -8.93
CA GLU A 108 16.92 -12.54 -10.11
C GLU A 108 18.08 -11.54 -9.89
N GLY A 109 18.47 -11.32 -8.63
CA GLY A 109 19.51 -10.37 -8.24
C GLY A 109 19.00 -8.95 -7.98
N ASP A 110 19.80 -8.17 -7.24
CA ASP A 110 19.44 -6.79 -6.84
C ASP A 110 19.29 -5.84 -8.04
N GLN A 111 20.06 -6.05 -9.11
CA GLN A 111 19.95 -5.24 -10.33
C GLN A 111 18.58 -5.41 -10.99
N ALA A 112 18.05 -6.64 -11.04
CA ALA A 112 16.72 -6.89 -11.57
C ALA A 112 15.64 -6.23 -10.70
N TRP A 113 15.83 -6.20 -9.38
CA TRP A 113 14.94 -5.48 -8.47
C TRP A 113 14.95 -3.96 -8.70
N HIS A 114 16.13 -3.37 -8.91
CA HIS A 114 16.25 -1.96 -9.28
C HIS A 114 15.54 -1.64 -10.60
N GLU A 115 15.71 -2.48 -11.62
CA GLU A 115 15.04 -2.32 -12.91
C GLU A 115 13.51 -2.48 -12.79
N HIS A 116 13.05 -3.45 -12.00
CA HIS A 116 11.64 -3.61 -11.68
C HIS A 116 11.05 -2.37 -11.01
N SER A 117 11.75 -1.85 -9.98
CA SER A 117 11.34 -0.64 -9.26
C SER A 117 11.31 0.59 -10.17
N ALA A 118 12.28 0.73 -11.07
CA ALA A 118 12.32 1.80 -12.07
C ALA A 118 11.14 1.69 -13.05
N ALA A 119 10.81 0.49 -13.52
CA ALA A 119 9.67 0.27 -14.39
C ALA A 119 8.32 0.62 -13.71
N LEU A 120 8.17 0.30 -12.42
CA LEU A 120 7.02 0.74 -11.62
C LEU A 120 6.96 2.26 -11.53
N ALA A 121 8.10 2.92 -11.29
CA ALA A 121 8.19 4.38 -11.23
C ALA A 121 7.76 5.03 -12.55
N ASP A 122 8.22 4.51 -13.69
CA ASP A 122 7.84 5.03 -15.02
C ASP A 122 6.33 4.91 -15.26
N LEU A 123 5.72 3.77 -14.89
CA LEU A 123 4.28 3.56 -15.02
C LEU A 123 3.48 4.54 -14.17
N VAL A 124 3.90 4.73 -12.91
CA VAL A 124 3.21 5.60 -11.95
C VAL A 124 3.38 7.07 -12.35
N MET A 125 4.61 7.52 -12.55
CA MET A 125 4.91 8.92 -12.88
C MET A 125 4.36 9.31 -14.26
N GLY A 126 4.43 8.42 -15.25
CA GLY A 126 3.82 8.62 -16.56
C GLY A 126 2.28 8.72 -16.51
N ARG A 127 1.65 8.28 -15.42
CA ARG A 127 0.22 8.48 -15.15
C ARG A 127 -0.06 9.81 -14.47
N LEU A 128 0.70 10.11 -13.41
CA LEU A 128 0.50 11.26 -12.54
C LEU A 128 0.66 12.59 -13.31
N THR A 129 1.64 12.64 -14.21
CA THR A 129 1.96 13.80 -15.06
C THR A 129 0.90 14.15 -16.11
N ARG A 130 -0.13 13.31 -16.31
CA ARG A 130 -1.23 13.63 -17.22
C ARG A 130 -2.15 14.67 -16.61
N GLU A 131 -2.74 15.50 -17.47
CA GLU A 131 -3.73 16.49 -17.05
C GLU A 131 -4.87 15.84 -16.25
N ARG A 132 -5.33 16.57 -15.22
CA ARG A 132 -6.55 16.25 -14.48
C ARG A 132 -7.71 16.00 -15.44
N GLY A 133 -8.55 15.03 -15.13
CA GLY A 133 -9.64 14.59 -16.01
C GLY A 133 -9.21 13.64 -17.13
N ASN A 134 -7.91 13.48 -17.40
CA ASN A 134 -7.35 12.65 -18.47
C ASN A 134 -6.35 11.56 -17.99
N ARG A 135 -6.17 11.39 -16.68
CA ARG A 135 -5.30 10.35 -16.10
C ARG A 135 -5.77 8.93 -16.42
N PHE A 136 -7.07 8.67 -16.26
CA PHE A 136 -7.71 7.38 -16.50
C PHE A 136 -8.81 7.43 -17.56
N ARG A 137 -9.18 6.25 -18.07
CA ARG A 137 -10.28 6.08 -19.02
C ARG A 137 -11.63 6.26 -18.33
N ARG A 138 -12.64 6.55 -19.13
CA ARG A 138 -14.04 6.55 -18.70
C ARG A 138 -14.58 5.11 -18.69
N PRO A 139 -15.59 4.81 -17.85
CA PRO A 139 -16.29 3.53 -17.93
C PRO A 139 -16.81 3.27 -19.35
N ALA A 140 -16.71 2.03 -19.82
CA ALA A 140 -17.04 1.64 -21.20
C ALA A 140 -18.49 1.97 -21.59
N HIS A 141 -19.41 1.98 -20.62
CA HIS A 141 -20.82 2.27 -20.84
C HIS A 141 -21.30 3.41 -19.95
N ARG A 142 -22.18 4.27 -20.49
CA ARG A 142 -22.71 5.45 -19.78
C ARG A 142 -23.50 5.16 -18.49
N ARG A 143 -23.89 3.91 -18.26
CA ARG A 143 -24.64 3.45 -17.07
C ARG A 143 -23.75 2.71 -16.07
N VAL A 144 -22.50 2.43 -16.43
CA VAL A 144 -21.54 1.81 -15.51
C VAL A 144 -21.03 2.93 -14.61
N GLU A 145 -21.11 2.65 -13.32
CA GLU A 145 -20.56 3.50 -12.28
C GLU A 145 -19.04 3.44 -12.29
N GLY A 146 -18.42 4.49 -11.77
CA GLY A 146 -17.00 4.48 -11.52
C GLY A 146 -16.60 5.53 -10.52
N TYR A 147 -15.32 5.64 -10.22
CA TYR A 147 -14.85 6.60 -9.24
C TYR A 147 -14.94 8.04 -9.73
N PHE A 148 -15.38 8.93 -8.85
CA PHE A 148 -15.48 10.34 -9.15
C PHE A 148 -14.10 10.92 -9.46
N VAL A 149 -14.00 11.56 -10.63
CA VAL A 149 -12.76 12.11 -11.18
C VAL A 149 -12.04 13.03 -10.20
N GLY A 150 -12.80 13.90 -9.53
CA GLY A 150 -12.21 14.88 -8.62
C GLY A 150 -11.46 14.20 -7.47
N ASP A 151 -12.05 13.18 -6.85
CA ASP A 151 -11.44 12.49 -5.70
C ASP A 151 -10.18 11.73 -6.11
N VAL A 152 -10.21 11.09 -7.29
CA VAL A 152 -9.06 10.36 -7.85
C VAL A 152 -7.95 11.32 -8.26
N ASP A 153 -8.30 12.44 -8.91
CA ASP A 153 -7.31 13.44 -9.31
C ASP A 153 -6.68 14.14 -8.09
N ASP A 154 -7.45 14.39 -7.03
CA ASP A 154 -6.94 14.95 -5.78
C ASP A 154 -5.95 13.99 -5.10
N LEU A 155 -6.21 12.69 -5.13
CA LEU A 155 -5.23 11.70 -4.67
C LEU A 155 -3.97 11.70 -5.56
N CYS A 156 -4.13 11.72 -6.88
CA CYS A 156 -3.00 11.71 -7.81
C CYS A 156 -2.11 12.95 -7.63
N ASP A 157 -2.69 14.15 -7.44
CA ASP A 157 -1.92 15.37 -7.17
C ASP A 157 -1.13 15.25 -5.86
N ARG A 158 -1.75 14.69 -4.82
CA ARG A 158 -1.04 14.41 -3.56
C ARG A 158 0.12 13.45 -3.78
N LEU A 159 -0.10 12.35 -4.50
CA LEU A 159 0.95 11.38 -4.80
C LEU A 159 2.10 12.01 -5.61
N GLU A 160 1.78 12.81 -6.63
CA GLU A 160 2.78 13.53 -7.43
C GLU A 160 3.62 14.45 -6.55
N GLU A 161 2.98 15.24 -5.69
CA GLU A 161 3.68 16.12 -4.76
C GLU A 161 4.53 15.36 -3.74
N TYR A 162 4.02 14.23 -3.24
CA TYR A 162 4.75 13.38 -2.30
C TYR A 162 6.00 12.76 -2.93
N PHE A 163 5.90 12.21 -4.14
CA PHE A 163 7.07 11.68 -4.87
C PHE A 163 8.08 12.76 -5.22
N ARG A 164 7.64 14.00 -5.44
CA ARG A 164 8.51 15.15 -5.76
C ARG A 164 9.29 15.68 -4.55
N THR A 165 8.74 15.58 -3.35
CA THR A 165 9.25 16.27 -2.15
C THR A 165 10.24 15.43 -1.33
N GLU A 166 10.59 14.21 -1.79
CA GLU A 166 11.45 13.23 -1.06
C GLU A 166 10.94 12.86 0.35
N SER A 167 9.71 13.26 0.68
CA SER A 167 9.02 12.88 1.91
C SER A 167 8.58 11.42 1.77
N HIS A 168 9.06 10.57 2.69
CA HIS A 168 8.77 9.14 2.74
C HIS A 168 7.29 8.87 2.46
N VAL A 169 7.01 8.14 1.39
CA VAL A 169 5.64 7.84 1.00
C VAL A 169 5.13 6.69 1.86
N GLU A 170 4.01 6.91 2.54
CA GLU A 170 3.30 5.88 3.29
C GLU A 170 2.20 5.26 2.42
N PRO A 171 2.20 3.93 2.17
CA PRO A 171 1.15 3.23 1.45
C PRO A 171 -0.25 3.49 2.01
N SER A 172 -0.34 3.74 3.31
CA SER A 172 -1.59 4.02 4.02
C SER A 172 -2.35 5.25 3.49
N VAL A 173 -1.68 6.18 2.80
CA VAL A 173 -2.33 7.30 2.08
C VAL A 173 -3.20 6.79 0.93
N ILE A 174 -2.73 5.75 0.24
CA ILE A 174 -3.46 5.10 -0.86
C ILE A 174 -4.48 4.12 -0.29
N ARG A 175 -4.08 3.25 0.64
CA ARG A 175 -4.96 2.19 1.18
C ARG A 175 -6.23 2.73 1.84
N ARG A 176 -6.14 3.88 2.49
CA ARG A 176 -7.28 4.55 3.15
C ARG A 176 -8.04 5.51 2.24
N SER A 177 -7.66 5.61 0.97
CA SER A 177 -8.37 6.47 0.02
C SER A 177 -9.71 5.86 -0.37
N SER A 178 -10.76 6.68 -0.33
CA SER A 178 -12.10 6.29 -0.77
C SER A 178 -12.59 7.31 -1.78
N PHE A 179 -13.17 6.83 -2.88
CA PHE A 179 -13.69 7.69 -3.93
C PHE A 179 -15.21 7.62 -3.95
N ARG A 180 -15.87 8.77 -4.12
CA ARG A 180 -17.32 8.80 -4.34
C ARG A 180 -17.64 8.14 -5.68
N THR A 181 -18.79 7.48 -5.75
CA THR A 181 -19.31 6.94 -7.00
C THR A 181 -19.80 8.06 -7.92
N ALA A 182 -19.53 7.93 -9.22
CA ALA A 182 -19.99 8.82 -10.27
C ALA A 182 -20.35 8.03 -11.53
N THR A 183 -20.90 8.71 -12.54
CA THR A 183 -21.21 8.10 -13.84
C THR A 183 -20.77 8.97 -15.01
N ARG A 184 -20.76 8.37 -16.22
CA ARG A 184 -20.53 9.06 -17.50
C ARG A 184 -19.20 9.82 -17.53
N LYS A 185 -19.24 11.12 -17.86
CA LYS A 185 -18.07 11.99 -18.02
C LYS A 185 -17.42 12.41 -16.70
N HIS A 186 -18.05 12.11 -15.57
CA HIS A 186 -17.54 12.46 -14.24
C HIS A 186 -16.92 11.27 -13.51
N ALA A 187 -16.87 10.10 -14.15
CA ALA A 187 -16.33 8.87 -13.60
C ALA A 187 -15.05 8.45 -14.33
N TYR A 188 -14.10 7.92 -13.58
CA TYR A 188 -13.05 7.05 -14.06
C TYR A 188 -13.45 5.59 -13.91
N ASP A 189 -12.89 4.74 -14.76
CA ASP A 189 -13.05 3.29 -14.70
C ASP A 189 -12.36 2.72 -13.45
N GLU A 190 -13.11 2.07 -12.57
CA GLU A 190 -12.64 1.59 -11.27
C GLU A 190 -11.48 0.61 -11.42
N VAL A 191 -11.64 -0.38 -12.30
CA VAL A 191 -10.62 -1.40 -12.58
C VAL A 191 -9.27 -0.78 -12.97
N GLN A 192 -9.28 0.26 -13.80
CA GLN A 192 -8.03 0.92 -14.17
C GLN A 192 -7.43 1.74 -13.02
N VAL A 193 -8.27 2.40 -12.22
CA VAL A 193 -7.81 3.16 -11.06
C VAL A 193 -7.23 2.22 -10.02
N ASP A 194 -7.95 1.15 -9.65
CA ASP A 194 -7.50 0.16 -8.67
C ASP A 194 -6.17 -0.47 -9.08
N ALA A 195 -6.03 -0.90 -10.34
CA ALA A 195 -4.77 -1.44 -10.85
C ALA A 195 -3.61 -0.42 -10.76
N PHE A 196 -3.89 0.86 -10.97
CA PHE A 196 -2.88 1.91 -10.78
C PHE A 196 -2.54 2.11 -9.30
N LEU A 197 -3.52 2.11 -8.40
CA LEU A 197 -3.27 2.24 -6.97
C LEU A 197 -2.47 1.05 -6.42
N ASP A 198 -2.75 -0.17 -6.90
CA ASP A 198 -1.96 -1.35 -6.60
C ASP A 198 -0.51 -1.20 -7.08
N THR A 199 -0.31 -0.69 -8.30
CA THR A 199 1.03 -0.43 -8.86
C THR A 199 1.77 0.64 -8.04
N ALA A 200 1.06 1.69 -7.60
CA ALA A 200 1.63 2.75 -6.78
C ALA A 200 2.02 2.25 -5.38
N ILE A 201 1.21 1.39 -4.75
CA ILE A 201 1.57 0.75 -3.47
C ILE A 201 2.82 -0.12 -3.63
N GLN A 202 2.89 -0.94 -4.70
CA GLN A 202 4.07 -1.75 -4.99
C GLN A 202 5.32 -0.89 -5.15
N LEU A 203 5.24 0.23 -5.88
CA LEU A 203 6.35 1.18 -6.01
C LEU A 203 6.79 1.72 -4.65
N ILE A 204 5.85 2.16 -3.81
CA ILE A 204 6.16 2.71 -2.49
C ILE A 204 6.85 1.65 -1.63
N GLN A 205 6.35 0.42 -1.65
CA GLN A 205 6.96 -0.70 -0.94
C GLN A 205 8.37 -1.02 -1.47
N ALA A 206 8.57 -0.91 -2.78
CA ALA A 206 9.86 -1.18 -3.40
C ALA A 206 10.94 -0.13 -3.09
N LEU A 207 10.54 1.11 -2.82
CA LEU A 207 11.42 2.23 -2.46
C LEU A 207 11.81 2.25 -0.98
N ARG A 208 11.25 1.36 -0.16
CA ARG A 208 11.55 1.24 1.27
C ARG A 208 12.79 0.38 1.56
#